data_AF-A0A2E7TQ81-F1
#
_entry.id   AF-A0A2E7TQ81-F1
#
_cell.length_a   1.000
_cell.length_b   1.000
_cell.length_c   1.000
_cell.angle_alpha   90.00
_cell.angle_beta   90.00
_cell.angle_gamma   90.00
#
_symmetry.space_group_name_H-M   'P 1'
#
loop_
_entity.id
_entity.type
_entity.pdbx_description
1 polymer ?
#
loop_
_entity_poly.entity_id
_entity_poly.type
_entity_poly.pdbx_seq_one_letter_code
_entity_poly.pdbx_strand_id
1 'polypeptide(L)'
;MIRILTIDGGGIRGILPGQILTRLEEIIKEKSGDSDAKIGDYFDMIAGTSTGGILTAFLLCPGFDGKAKYTAKEAVSTYIKQGGAIFEKSVGHSIISAGGITDEKYKATNLESILKEKLGSDLWLSSLLKPCLITAYDIENRRATFFNKADAHRPKSNFKVWEVARATSAAPTYFEAAQITNEEGEKFTLVDGGVFANNPSLCAYAEARKYFKKKLNRKISAKDIFMVSLGTGSIEKPYLYDSAKDWGVTQWIKPLVDIMMSGSSETIDFQLKHIFDSEDVPNQYTRIEPSMGSSDQDMDSVSELNLHALKLAGENSANYYEDKLYFIADQLLKSEKTA
;
A
#
# COMPACT_ATOMS: atom_id res chain seq x y z
N MET A 1 12.45 5.05 -19.11
CA MET A 1 10.98 5.06 -18.89
C MET A 1 10.80 4.93 -17.39
N ILE A 2 9.99 5.79 -16.78
CA ILE A 2 9.84 5.87 -15.32
C ILE A 2 8.93 4.74 -14.85
N ARG A 3 9.41 3.87 -13.98
CA ARG A 3 8.67 2.69 -13.49
C ARG A 3 8.05 2.97 -12.14
N ILE A 4 6.73 2.83 -12.04
CA ILE A 4 5.98 3.11 -10.83
C ILE A 4 5.26 1.84 -10.39
N LEU A 5 5.44 1.45 -9.12
CA LEU A 5 4.62 0.44 -8.46
C LEU A 5 3.67 1.13 -7.48
N THR A 6 2.41 0.73 -7.46
CA THR A 6 1.46 1.19 -6.45
C THR A 6 0.72 0.03 -5.83
N ILE A 7 0.50 0.10 -4.52
CA ILE A 7 -0.14 -0.97 -3.75
C ILE A 7 -1.29 -0.38 -2.94
N ASP A 8 -2.49 -0.91 -3.17
CA ASP A 8 -3.70 -0.47 -2.47
C ASP A 8 -3.67 -0.83 -0.97
N GLY A 9 -4.52 -0.15 -0.20
CA GLY A 9 -4.83 -0.52 1.17
C GLY A 9 -5.85 -1.67 1.25
N GLY A 10 -5.77 -2.44 2.34
CA GLY A 10 -6.68 -3.59 2.52
C GLY A 10 -6.45 -4.46 3.75
N GLY A 11 -5.74 -3.96 4.78
CA GLY A 11 -5.43 -4.72 6.00
C GLY A 11 -4.65 -6.00 5.71
N ILE A 12 -5.07 -7.13 6.30
CA ILE A 12 -4.40 -8.43 6.13
C ILE A 12 -4.41 -8.93 4.67
N ARG A 13 -5.33 -8.43 3.84
CA ARG A 13 -5.42 -8.78 2.41
C ARG A 13 -4.22 -8.32 1.59
N GLY A 14 -3.32 -7.51 2.15
CA GLY A 14 -2.02 -7.21 1.56
C GLY A 14 -1.14 -8.44 1.30
N ILE A 15 -1.50 -9.61 1.86
CA ILE A 15 -0.92 -10.90 1.46
C ILE A 15 -1.09 -11.13 -0.06
N LEU A 16 -2.22 -10.75 -0.66
CA LEU A 16 -2.52 -10.95 -2.08
C LEU A 16 -1.51 -10.23 -3.01
N PRO A 17 -1.36 -8.88 -2.95
CA PRO A 17 -0.34 -8.20 -3.75
C PRO A 17 1.08 -8.63 -3.34
N GLY A 18 1.32 -9.02 -2.09
CA GLY A 18 2.62 -9.55 -1.67
C GLY A 18 2.99 -10.88 -2.33
N GLN A 19 2.04 -11.80 -2.56
CA GLN A 19 2.29 -13.02 -3.34
C GLN A 19 2.54 -12.70 -4.81
N ILE A 20 1.79 -11.77 -5.41
CA ILE A 20 2.01 -11.32 -6.78
C ILE A 20 3.43 -10.73 -6.94
N LEU A 21 3.86 -9.89 -6.01
CA LEU A 21 5.21 -9.33 -5.99
C LEU A 21 6.28 -10.39 -5.78
N THR A 22 6.00 -11.43 -4.98
CA THR A 22 6.92 -12.56 -4.79
C THR A 22 7.14 -13.29 -6.12
N ARG A 23 6.06 -13.62 -6.85
CA ARG A 23 6.18 -14.25 -8.18
C ARG A 23 6.87 -13.34 -9.19
N LEU A 24 6.56 -12.05 -9.20
CA LEU A 24 7.23 -11.09 -10.09
C LEU A 24 8.74 -11.02 -9.80
N GLU A 25 9.14 -11.01 -8.53
CA GLU A 25 10.55 -11.03 -8.12
C GLU A 25 11.27 -12.29 -8.60
N GLU A 26 10.62 -13.46 -8.49
CA GLU A 26 11.14 -14.73 -9.02
C GLU A 26 11.34 -14.67 -10.54
N ILE A 27 10.37 -14.16 -11.28
CA ILE A 27 10.48 -13.99 -12.73
C ILE A 27 11.63 -13.04 -13.07
N ILE A 28 11.80 -11.93 -12.33
CA ILE A 28 12.93 -11.01 -12.53
C ILE A 28 14.27 -11.73 -12.29
N LYS A 29 14.39 -12.55 -11.24
CA LYS A 29 15.59 -13.36 -10.95
C LYS A 29 15.89 -14.32 -12.10
N GLU A 30 14.88 -15.05 -12.57
CA GLU A 30 14.99 -15.99 -13.70
C GLU A 30 15.48 -15.29 -14.97
N LYS A 31 14.88 -14.14 -15.31
CA LYS A 31 15.17 -13.43 -16.57
C LYS A 31 16.47 -12.63 -16.56
N SER A 32 16.84 -12.07 -15.43
CA SER A 32 18.05 -11.26 -15.29
C SER A 32 19.30 -12.09 -15.00
N GLY A 33 19.13 -13.28 -14.41
CA GLY A 33 20.23 -14.07 -13.85
C GLY A 33 20.78 -13.52 -12.52
N ASP A 34 20.21 -12.42 -11.99
CA ASP A 34 20.57 -11.88 -10.68
C ASP A 34 19.72 -12.55 -9.59
N SER A 35 20.31 -13.52 -8.89
CA SER A 35 19.65 -14.21 -7.77
C SER A 35 19.33 -13.29 -6.58
N ASP A 36 19.95 -12.11 -6.50
CA ASP A 36 19.78 -11.12 -5.44
C ASP A 36 18.80 -9.99 -5.83
N ALA A 37 18.18 -10.08 -7.00
CA ALA A 37 17.19 -9.11 -7.47
C ALA A 37 16.02 -8.95 -6.47
N LYS A 38 15.69 -7.71 -6.11
CA LYS A 38 14.54 -7.40 -5.23
C LYS A 38 13.68 -6.33 -5.88
N ILE A 39 12.37 -6.40 -5.66
CA ILE A 39 11.40 -5.45 -6.27
C ILE A 39 11.82 -3.97 -6.12
N GLY A 40 12.32 -3.58 -4.94
CA GLY A 40 12.75 -2.21 -4.65
C GLY A 40 13.85 -1.66 -5.56
N ASP A 41 14.62 -2.53 -6.22
CA ASP A 41 15.73 -2.14 -7.09
C ASP A 41 15.24 -1.79 -8.52
N TYR A 42 14.08 -2.30 -8.94
CA TYR A 42 13.61 -2.24 -10.33
C TYR A 42 12.57 -1.15 -10.59
N PHE A 43 11.92 -0.63 -9.54
CA PHE A 43 10.99 0.50 -9.64
C PHE A 43 11.66 1.82 -9.29
N ASP A 44 11.33 2.88 -10.03
CA ASP A 44 11.85 4.23 -9.79
C ASP A 44 11.08 4.97 -8.70
N MET A 45 9.83 4.55 -8.47
CA MET A 45 8.96 5.05 -7.42
C MET A 45 8.00 3.96 -6.95
N ILE A 46 7.80 3.86 -5.63
CA ILE A 46 6.77 2.97 -5.06
C ILE A 46 5.81 3.79 -4.19
N ALA A 47 4.51 3.62 -4.39
CA ALA A 47 3.49 4.26 -3.59
C ALA A 47 2.57 3.24 -2.91
N GLY A 48 2.02 3.61 -1.77
CA GLY A 48 1.20 2.68 -1.00
C GLY A 48 0.26 3.36 -0.02
N THR A 49 -0.89 2.73 0.18
CA THR A 49 -1.88 3.14 1.18
C THR A 49 -2.06 2.03 2.20
N SER A 50 -2.15 2.35 3.49
CA SER A 50 -2.36 1.35 4.55
C SER A 50 -1.31 0.25 4.51
N THR A 51 -1.72 -1.01 4.49
CA THR A 51 -0.83 -2.15 4.24
C THR A 51 0.07 -1.97 3.00
N GLY A 52 -0.42 -1.39 1.91
CA GLY A 52 0.42 -1.07 0.75
C GLY A 52 1.52 -0.06 1.06
N GLY A 53 1.27 0.88 1.99
CA GLY A 53 2.26 1.84 2.48
C GLY A 53 3.31 1.20 3.39
N ILE A 54 2.91 0.24 4.22
CA ILE A 54 3.85 -0.59 4.99
C ILE A 54 4.71 -1.44 4.05
N LEU A 55 4.11 -2.12 3.05
CA LEU A 55 4.86 -2.87 2.04
C LEU A 55 5.83 -1.95 1.28
N THR A 56 5.41 -0.73 0.94
CA THR A 56 6.29 0.29 0.34
C THR A 56 7.50 0.58 1.23
N ALA A 57 7.31 0.74 2.54
CA ALA A 57 8.40 0.97 3.49
C ALA A 57 9.39 -0.21 3.53
N PHE A 58 8.90 -1.45 3.50
CA PHE A 58 9.76 -2.65 3.43
C PHE A 58 10.53 -2.74 2.11
N LEU A 59 9.83 -2.59 0.98
CA LEU A 59 10.41 -2.72 -0.35
C LEU A 59 11.47 -1.64 -0.64
N LEU A 60 11.35 -0.45 -0.02
CA LEU A 60 12.31 0.64 -0.16
C LEU A 60 13.28 0.78 1.02
N CYS A 61 13.23 -0.12 2.00
CA CYS A 61 14.16 -0.13 3.12
C CYS A 61 15.58 -0.37 2.58
N PRO A 62 16.56 0.51 2.83
CA PRO A 62 17.91 0.35 2.30
C PRO A 62 18.66 -0.78 3.00
N GLY A 63 19.35 -1.60 2.21
CA GLY A 63 20.40 -2.52 2.65
C GLY A 63 21.75 -1.79 2.78
N PHE A 64 22.75 -2.48 3.32
CA PHE A 64 24.11 -1.92 3.49
C PHE A 64 24.86 -1.75 2.18
N ASP A 65 24.45 -2.45 1.13
CA ASP A 65 25.04 -2.47 -0.21
C ASP A 65 24.41 -1.44 -1.17
N GLY A 66 23.47 -0.61 -0.66
CA GLY A 66 22.76 0.36 -1.49
C GLY A 66 21.66 -0.25 -2.37
N LYS A 67 21.27 -1.52 -2.13
CA LYS A 67 20.09 -2.17 -2.71
C LYS A 67 18.95 -2.24 -1.70
N ALA A 68 17.79 -2.75 -2.10
CA ALA A 68 16.71 -3.04 -1.18
C ALA A 68 17.16 -4.09 -0.13
N LYS A 69 16.76 -3.91 1.13
CA LYS A 69 17.07 -4.84 2.23
C LYS A 69 16.23 -6.11 2.16
N TYR A 70 14.96 -5.97 1.79
CA TYR A 70 13.96 -7.03 1.88
C TYR A 70 13.51 -7.48 0.49
N THR A 71 13.39 -8.80 0.31
CA THR A 71 12.62 -9.41 -0.78
C THR A 71 11.12 -9.15 -0.60
N ALA A 72 10.35 -9.26 -1.67
CA ALA A 72 8.88 -9.21 -1.61
C ALA A 72 8.32 -10.28 -0.65
N LYS A 73 8.92 -11.47 -0.66
CA LYS A 73 8.56 -12.59 0.23
C LYS A 73 8.81 -12.26 1.70
N GLU A 74 9.94 -11.64 2.03
CA GLU A 74 10.23 -11.23 3.41
C GLU A 74 9.28 -10.12 3.87
N ALA A 75 9.04 -9.13 3.01
CA ALA A 75 8.10 -8.04 3.28
C ALA A 75 6.70 -8.58 3.62
N VAL A 76 6.15 -9.51 2.81
CA VAL A 76 4.84 -10.10 3.08
C VAL A 76 4.85 -11.07 4.26
N SER A 77 5.97 -11.75 4.52
CA SER A 77 6.07 -12.70 5.63
C SER A 77 5.89 -12.04 7.00
N THR A 78 6.17 -10.74 7.10
CA THR A 78 5.88 -9.95 8.31
C THR A 78 4.39 -9.99 8.61
N TYR A 79 3.52 -9.85 7.61
CA TYR A 79 2.07 -9.96 7.77
C TYR A 79 1.60 -11.37 8.11
N ILE A 80 2.17 -12.39 7.48
CA ILE A 80 1.74 -13.78 7.70
C ILE A 80 2.14 -14.24 9.11
N LYS A 81 3.39 -13.98 9.52
CA LYS A 81 3.91 -14.44 10.81
C LYS A 81 3.42 -13.61 11.99
N GLN A 82 3.22 -12.31 11.77
CA GLN A 82 2.83 -11.38 12.83
C GLN A 82 1.36 -10.97 12.74
N GLY A 83 0.59 -11.44 11.77
CA GLY A 83 -0.83 -11.05 11.59
C GLY A 83 -1.64 -11.28 12.86
N GLY A 84 -1.46 -12.43 13.52
CA GLY A 84 -2.09 -12.71 14.81
C GLY A 84 -1.72 -11.72 15.92
N ALA A 85 -0.48 -11.21 15.93
CA ALA A 85 0.00 -10.24 16.91
C ALA A 85 -0.37 -8.79 16.55
N ILE A 86 -0.37 -8.42 15.26
CA ILE A 86 -0.76 -7.10 14.74
C ILE A 86 -2.26 -6.87 14.97
N PHE A 87 -3.06 -7.91 14.76
CA PHE A 87 -4.51 -7.89 14.96
C PHE A 87 -4.92 -8.66 16.22
N GLU A 88 -4.08 -8.62 17.26
CA GLU A 88 -4.42 -9.15 18.58
C GLU A 88 -5.40 -8.20 19.27
N LYS A 89 -6.59 -8.70 19.61
CA LYS A 89 -7.64 -7.89 20.24
C LYS A 89 -7.16 -7.34 21.59
N SER A 90 -7.54 -6.10 21.88
CA SER A 90 -7.32 -5.47 23.18
C SER A 90 -8.01 -6.27 24.30
N VAL A 91 -7.27 -7.11 25.03
CA VAL A 91 -7.80 -7.84 26.19
C VAL A 91 -8.05 -6.83 27.32
N GLY A 92 -9.30 -6.38 27.51
CA GLY A 92 -9.68 -5.58 28.68
C GLY A 92 -10.69 -4.43 28.54
N HIS A 93 -11.28 -4.13 27.37
CA HIS A 93 -12.21 -2.98 27.21
C HIS A 93 -13.67 -3.34 26.90
N SER A 94 -14.10 -4.55 27.24
CA SER A 94 -15.51 -4.93 27.17
C SER A 94 -16.27 -4.52 28.44
N ILE A 95 -16.53 -3.22 28.62
CA ILE A 95 -17.68 -2.77 29.40
C ILE A 95 -18.59 -2.00 28.45
N ILE A 96 -19.58 -2.74 27.94
CA ILE A 96 -20.72 -2.19 27.20
C ILE A 96 -21.55 -1.39 28.21
N SER A 97 -21.58 -0.07 28.09
CA SER A 97 -22.61 0.75 28.71
C SER A 97 -23.53 1.30 27.62
N ALA A 98 -24.83 1.25 27.89
CA ALA A 98 -25.93 1.42 26.94
C ALA A 98 -26.13 2.87 26.47
N GLY A 99 -25.08 3.55 26.00
CA GLY A 99 -25.18 4.91 25.46
C GLY A 99 -23.88 5.60 25.02
N GLY A 100 -22.75 4.92 24.87
CA GLY A 100 -21.47 5.57 24.54
C GLY A 100 -20.62 4.78 23.55
N ILE A 101 -20.11 5.48 22.55
CA ILE A 101 -19.32 4.97 21.43
C ILE A 101 -18.01 4.33 21.93
N THR A 102 -17.64 3.27 21.22
CA THR A 102 -16.69 2.20 21.50
C THR A 102 -15.21 2.59 21.42
N ASP A 103 -14.40 1.94 22.26
CA ASP A 103 -12.94 1.87 22.21
C ASP A 103 -12.44 1.06 20.99
N GLU A 104 -11.19 1.26 20.58
CA GLU A 104 -10.61 0.76 19.31
C GLU A 104 -10.36 -0.77 19.34
N LYS A 105 -10.41 -1.43 18.17
CA LYS A 105 -10.42 -2.91 18.10
C LYS A 105 -9.07 -3.55 18.48
N TYR A 106 -7.95 -2.86 18.24
CA TYR A 106 -6.58 -3.41 18.36
C TYR A 106 -5.59 -2.45 19.02
N LYS A 107 -4.60 -2.99 19.76
CA LYS A 107 -3.52 -2.19 20.38
C LYS A 107 -2.45 -1.80 19.36
N ALA A 108 -2.20 -0.50 19.20
CA ALA A 108 -1.16 0.01 18.29
C ALA A 108 0.27 -0.45 18.65
N THR A 109 0.53 -0.76 19.93
CA THR A 109 1.87 -1.08 20.44
C THR A 109 2.53 -2.29 19.80
N ASN A 110 1.75 -3.31 19.40
CA ASN A 110 2.29 -4.51 18.78
C ASN A 110 2.82 -4.20 17.38
N LEU A 111 2.00 -3.53 16.56
CA LEU A 111 2.39 -3.10 15.22
C LEU A 111 3.60 -2.17 15.27
N GLU A 112 3.60 -1.18 16.17
CA GLU A 112 4.74 -0.26 16.32
C GLU A 112 6.03 -0.99 16.68
N SER A 113 5.97 -1.96 17.59
CA SER A 113 7.14 -2.74 18.00
C SER A 113 7.72 -3.54 16.83
N ILE A 114 6.86 -4.18 16.04
CA ILE A 114 7.28 -4.93 14.85
C ILE A 114 7.89 -4.00 13.80
N LEU A 115 7.25 -2.85 13.54
CA LEU A 115 7.75 -1.87 12.57
C LEU A 115 9.13 -1.32 13.01
N LYS A 116 9.29 -0.99 14.29
CA LYS A 116 10.58 -0.55 14.87
C LYS A 116 11.66 -1.61 14.76
N GLU A 117 11.33 -2.87 15.09
CA GLU A 117 12.28 -3.99 15.00
C GLU A 117 12.74 -4.22 13.56
N LYS A 118 11.80 -4.26 12.60
CA LYS A 118 12.11 -4.63 11.22
C LYS A 118 12.66 -3.48 10.38
N LEU A 119 12.03 -2.30 10.43
CA LEU A 119 12.46 -1.16 9.62
C LEU A 119 13.58 -0.36 10.30
N GLY A 120 13.75 -0.53 11.62
CA GLY A 120 14.65 0.24 12.43
C GLY A 120 13.96 1.48 13.01
N SER A 121 14.08 1.66 14.33
CA SER A 121 13.50 2.81 15.04
C SER A 121 13.99 4.17 14.54
N ASP A 122 15.19 4.20 13.95
CA ASP A 122 15.86 5.43 13.53
C ASP A 122 15.87 5.71 12.04
N LEU A 123 15.30 4.81 11.22
CA LEU A 123 15.25 5.01 9.78
C LEU A 123 14.32 6.19 9.43
N TRP A 124 14.89 7.22 8.81
CA TRP A 124 14.17 8.39 8.33
C TRP A 124 13.65 8.19 6.90
N LEU A 125 12.52 8.82 6.59
CA LEU A 125 11.89 8.79 5.26
C LEU A 125 12.85 9.22 4.14
N SER A 126 13.69 10.22 4.42
CA SER A 126 14.71 10.72 3.50
C SER A 126 15.76 9.66 3.10
N SER A 127 15.95 8.63 3.93
CA SER A 127 16.91 7.54 3.75
C SER A 127 16.39 6.34 2.96
N LEU A 128 15.11 6.31 2.57
CA LEU A 128 14.58 5.24 1.72
C LEU A 128 15.34 5.14 0.37
N LEU A 129 15.34 3.98 -0.27
CA LEU A 129 16.16 3.75 -1.46
C LEU A 129 15.74 4.63 -2.66
N LYS A 130 14.43 4.81 -2.87
CA LYS A 130 13.84 5.49 -4.03
C LYS A 130 12.73 6.45 -3.59
N PRO A 131 12.32 7.39 -4.45
CA PRO A 131 11.09 8.16 -4.24
C PRO A 131 9.91 7.27 -3.83
N CYS A 132 9.11 7.76 -2.89
CA CYS A 132 7.90 7.08 -2.44
C CYS A 132 6.74 8.05 -2.29
N LEU A 133 5.52 7.52 -2.21
CA LEU A 133 4.34 8.25 -1.78
C LEU A 133 3.49 7.35 -0.89
N ILE A 134 3.40 7.68 0.40
CA ILE A 134 2.58 6.96 1.37
C ILE A 134 1.49 7.89 1.89
N THR A 135 0.24 7.47 1.82
CA THR A 135 -0.93 8.32 2.11
C THR A 135 -1.37 8.21 3.58
N ALA A 136 -1.75 9.32 4.18
CA ALA A 136 -2.49 9.37 5.44
C ALA A 136 -3.42 10.59 5.44
N TYR A 137 -4.35 10.68 6.39
CA TYR A 137 -5.22 11.84 6.52
C TYR A 137 -5.01 12.51 7.88
N ASP A 138 -4.70 13.80 7.86
CA ASP A 138 -4.52 14.62 9.07
C ASP A 138 -5.86 15.17 9.52
N ILE A 139 -6.32 14.68 10.67
CA ILE A 139 -7.65 15.00 11.20
C ILE A 139 -7.69 16.34 11.91
N GLU A 140 -6.57 16.80 12.48
CA GLU A 140 -6.49 18.08 13.17
C GLU A 140 -6.44 19.23 12.15
N ASN A 141 -5.61 19.08 11.11
CA ASN A 141 -5.50 20.07 10.04
C ASN A 141 -6.48 19.84 8.89
N ARG A 142 -7.31 18.79 8.96
CA ARG A 142 -8.31 18.38 7.96
C ARG A 142 -7.75 18.37 6.54
N ARG A 143 -6.64 17.67 6.32
CA ARG A 143 -5.98 17.61 5.01
C ARG A 143 -5.47 16.22 4.68
N ALA A 144 -5.48 15.91 3.39
CA ALA A 144 -4.72 14.79 2.85
C ALA A 144 -3.22 15.03 3.05
N THR A 145 -2.53 14.01 3.57
CA THR A 145 -1.09 14.03 3.82
C THR A 145 -0.41 12.97 2.97
N PHE A 146 0.61 13.38 2.22
CA PHE A 146 1.43 12.50 1.38
C PHE A 146 2.86 12.50 1.89
N PHE A 147 3.27 11.41 2.55
CA PHE A 147 4.65 11.19 2.93
C PHE A 147 5.45 10.83 1.71
N ASN A 148 6.37 11.70 1.33
CA ASN A 148 7.19 11.50 0.15
C ASN A 148 8.67 11.74 0.46
N LYS A 149 9.54 10.84 0.00
CA LYS A 149 10.99 10.99 0.14
C LYS A 149 11.51 12.25 -0.55
N ALA A 150 10.87 12.66 -1.65
CA ALA A 150 11.29 13.82 -2.44
C ALA A 150 11.34 15.11 -1.62
N ASP A 151 10.41 15.28 -0.68
CA ASP A 151 10.27 16.44 0.20
C ASP A 151 10.96 16.24 1.56
N ALA A 152 11.30 15.00 1.91
CA ALA A 152 11.91 14.63 3.19
C ALA A 152 13.35 15.16 3.40
N HIS A 153 13.92 15.88 2.43
CA HIS A 153 15.12 16.69 2.66
C HIS A 153 14.84 17.92 3.53
N ARG A 154 13.56 18.28 3.72
CA ARG A 154 13.12 19.32 4.64
C ARG A 154 12.75 18.67 5.97
N PRO A 155 13.32 19.08 7.11
CA PRO A 155 13.03 18.47 8.41
C PRO A 155 11.53 18.39 8.74
N LYS A 156 10.76 19.45 8.46
CA LYS A 156 9.28 19.43 8.60
C LYS A 156 8.51 18.37 7.80
N SER A 157 9.13 17.80 6.76
CA SER A 157 8.56 16.76 5.90
C SER A 157 9.27 15.41 6.06
N ASN A 158 10.19 15.30 7.02
CA ASN A 158 10.93 14.08 7.30
C ASN A 158 10.40 13.46 8.59
N PHE A 159 10.16 12.15 8.55
CA PHE A 159 9.52 11.38 9.62
C PHE A 159 10.22 10.03 9.75
N LYS A 160 10.10 9.36 10.89
CA LYS A 160 10.57 7.97 10.98
C LYS A 160 9.68 7.08 10.12
N VAL A 161 10.29 6.14 9.40
CA VAL A 161 9.58 5.26 8.48
C VAL A 161 8.55 4.40 9.21
N TRP A 162 8.86 3.94 10.43
CA TRP A 162 7.90 3.17 11.23
C TRP A 162 6.69 4.01 11.64
N GLU A 163 6.84 5.31 11.90
CA GLU A 163 5.73 6.22 12.20
C GLU A 163 4.85 6.44 10.97
N VAL A 164 5.46 6.64 9.79
CA VAL A 164 4.73 6.76 8.51
C VAL A 164 3.94 5.49 8.21
N ALA A 165 4.56 4.32 8.41
CA ALA A 165 3.94 3.02 8.24
C ALA A 165 2.78 2.80 9.22
N ARG A 166 2.90 3.27 10.48
CA ARG A 166 1.80 3.26 11.45
C ARG A 166 0.68 4.21 10.99
N ALA A 167 1.01 5.45 10.64
CA ALA A 167 0.03 6.48 10.28
C ALA A 167 -0.82 6.07 9.08
N THR A 168 -0.20 5.49 8.05
CA THR A 168 -0.94 5.07 6.86
C THR A 168 -1.88 3.91 7.13
N SER A 169 -1.63 3.04 8.13
CA SER A 169 -2.46 1.88 8.48
C SER A 169 -3.41 2.11 9.66
N ALA A 170 -3.59 3.37 10.07
CA ALA A 170 -4.40 3.81 11.20
C ALA A 170 -5.91 3.80 10.89
N ALA A 171 -6.45 2.65 10.47
CA ALA A 171 -7.80 2.58 9.92
C ALA A 171 -8.85 2.90 11.00
N PRO A 172 -9.70 3.93 10.83
CA PRO A 172 -10.74 4.24 11.79
C PRO A 172 -11.61 3.01 12.06
N THR A 173 -12.01 2.79 13.31
CA THR A 173 -12.75 1.61 13.81
C THR A 173 -11.92 0.31 13.97
N TYR A 174 -10.68 0.30 13.48
CA TYR A 174 -9.74 -0.82 13.65
C TYR A 174 -8.59 -0.45 14.59
N PHE A 175 -7.99 0.72 14.40
CA PHE A 175 -6.85 1.22 15.18
C PHE A 175 -7.07 2.68 15.60
N GLU A 176 -6.55 3.04 16.78
CA GLU A 176 -6.43 4.42 17.25
C GLU A 176 -5.84 5.34 16.16
N ALA A 177 -6.15 6.63 16.19
CA ALA A 177 -5.40 7.60 15.39
C ALA A 177 -3.89 7.54 15.75
N ALA A 178 -3.03 7.69 14.76
CA ALA A 178 -1.59 7.74 14.97
C ALA A 178 -1.17 9.16 15.36
N GLN A 179 -0.43 9.31 16.45
CA GLN A 179 0.34 10.53 16.68
C GLN A 179 1.78 10.29 16.25
N ILE A 180 2.24 11.04 15.25
CA ILE A 180 3.62 10.97 14.75
C ILE A 180 4.32 12.31 14.90
N THR A 181 5.65 12.30 14.88
CA THR A 181 6.45 13.51 15.02
C THR A 181 7.41 13.68 13.83
N ASN A 182 7.50 14.88 13.25
CA ASN A 182 8.52 15.17 12.24
C ASN A 182 9.89 15.43 12.88
N GLU A 183 10.92 15.59 12.05
CA GLU A 183 12.29 15.87 12.50
C GLU A 183 12.43 17.19 13.29
N GLU A 184 11.50 18.14 13.13
CA GLU A 184 11.46 19.40 13.88
C GLU A 184 10.76 19.29 15.25
N GLY A 185 10.17 18.13 15.56
CA GLY A 185 9.43 17.91 16.80
C GLY A 185 7.94 18.28 16.72
N GLU A 186 7.42 18.65 15.54
CA GLU A 186 6.00 18.92 15.35
C GLU A 186 5.21 17.63 15.31
N LYS A 187 4.07 17.61 16.01
CA LYS A 187 3.18 16.45 16.12
C LYS A 187 2.04 16.53 15.12
N PHE A 188 1.65 15.36 14.60
CA PHE A 188 0.54 15.21 13.67
C PHE A 188 -0.35 14.06 14.11
N THR A 189 -1.66 14.29 14.11
CA THR A 189 -2.66 13.25 14.39
C THR A 189 -3.27 12.75 13.08
N LEU A 190 -3.03 11.50 12.76
CA LEU A 190 -3.28 10.93 11.44
C LEU A 190 -4.13 9.66 11.50
N VAL A 191 -4.97 9.49 10.49
CA VAL A 191 -5.70 8.23 10.22
C VAL A 191 -5.30 7.66 8.86
N ASP A 192 -5.73 6.44 8.59
CA ASP A 192 -5.42 5.69 7.37
C ASP A 192 -5.74 6.49 6.10
N GLY A 193 -4.86 6.42 5.10
CA GLY A 193 -5.07 7.08 3.82
C GLY A 193 -6.19 6.45 2.96
N GLY A 194 -6.62 5.24 3.28
CA GLY A 194 -7.70 4.51 2.64
C GLY A 194 -9.04 5.23 2.71
N VAL A 195 -9.21 6.15 3.67
CA VAL A 195 -10.40 7.00 3.77
C VAL A 195 -10.58 7.97 2.58
N PHE A 196 -9.53 8.23 1.80
CA PHE A 196 -9.60 9.13 0.64
C PHE A 196 -8.82 8.67 -0.61
N ALA A 197 -7.76 7.88 -0.43
CA ALA A 197 -6.88 7.42 -1.49
C ALA A 197 -6.47 5.96 -1.28
N ASN A 198 -7.45 5.05 -1.20
CA ASN A 198 -7.16 3.62 -1.04
C ASN A 198 -6.32 3.04 -2.18
N ASN A 199 -6.59 3.49 -3.41
CA ASN A 199 -5.73 3.29 -4.56
C ASN A 199 -4.84 4.52 -4.77
N PRO A 200 -3.55 4.50 -4.41
CA PRO A 200 -2.69 5.68 -4.50
C PRO A 200 -2.20 5.96 -5.93
N SER A 201 -2.71 5.25 -6.95
CA SER A 201 -2.16 5.29 -8.31
C SER A 201 -2.17 6.70 -8.92
N LEU A 202 -3.30 7.39 -8.91
CA LEU A 202 -3.34 8.72 -9.51
C LEU A 202 -2.49 9.74 -8.74
N CYS A 203 -2.40 9.60 -7.41
CA CYS A 203 -1.50 10.39 -6.58
C CYS A 203 -0.03 10.14 -6.95
N ALA A 204 0.36 8.87 -7.13
CA ALA A 204 1.70 8.49 -7.55
C ALA A 204 2.03 9.01 -8.95
N TYR A 205 1.09 8.93 -9.90
CA TYR A 205 1.24 9.49 -11.24
C TYR A 205 1.47 11.01 -11.19
N ALA A 206 0.68 11.74 -10.40
CA ALA A 206 0.84 13.18 -10.24
C ALA A 206 2.20 13.55 -9.60
N GLU A 207 2.60 12.86 -8.54
CA GLU A 207 3.87 13.12 -7.85
C GLU A 207 5.07 12.73 -8.72
N ALA A 208 5.01 11.62 -9.45
CA ALA A 208 6.06 11.24 -10.39
C ALA A 208 6.25 12.30 -11.47
N ARG A 209 5.16 12.85 -12.03
CA ARG A 209 5.26 13.93 -13.02
C ARG A 209 5.91 15.17 -12.43
N LYS A 210 5.60 15.55 -11.18
CA LYS A 210 6.24 16.67 -10.48
C LYS A 210 7.73 16.39 -10.23
N TYR A 211 8.05 15.25 -9.63
CA TYR A 211 9.41 14.89 -9.22
C TYR A 211 10.34 14.69 -10.42
N PHE A 212 9.96 13.85 -11.37
CA PHE A 212 10.80 13.53 -12.53
C PHE A 212 10.87 14.67 -13.55
N LYS A 213 9.87 15.56 -13.61
CA LYS A 213 10.00 16.81 -14.39
C LYS A 213 11.18 17.64 -13.90
N LYS A 214 11.30 17.83 -12.59
CA LYS A 214 12.40 18.57 -11.98
C LYS A 214 13.73 17.82 -12.13
N LYS A 215 13.74 16.52 -11.83
CA LYS A 215 14.96 15.69 -11.86
C LYS A 215 15.55 15.55 -13.27
N LEU A 216 14.71 15.37 -14.29
CA LEU A 216 15.13 15.15 -15.68
C LEU A 216 15.09 16.44 -16.53
N ASN A 217 14.69 17.57 -15.94
CA ASN A 217 14.53 18.86 -16.61
C ASN A 217 13.74 18.80 -17.94
N ARG A 218 12.66 18.01 -17.97
CA ARG A 218 11.77 17.86 -19.14
C ARG A 218 10.34 17.59 -18.73
N LYS A 219 9.38 17.84 -19.62
CA LYS A 219 7.97 17.49 -19.36
C LYS A 219 7.83 15.96 -19.27
N ILE A 220 7.03 15.50 -18.31
CA ILE A 220 6.68 14.09 -18.10
C ILE A 220 5.19 13.91 -18.41
N SER A 221 4.89 12.93 -19.26
CA SER A 221 3.56 12.54 -19.72
C SER A 221 3.34 11.03 -19.48
N ALA A 222 2.15 10.51 -19.82
CA ALA A 222 1.87 9.09 -19.70
C ALA A 222 2.83 8.23 -20.54
N LYS A 223 3.27 8.72 -21.71
CA LYS A 223 4.27 8.06 -22.59
C LYS A 223 5.60 7.78 -21.90
N ASP A 224 5.94 8.55 -20.87
CA ASP A 224 7.19 8.43 -20.14
C ASP A 224 7.13 7.43 -18.98
N ILE A 225 5.94 6.97 -18.60
CA ILE A 225 5.67 6.23 -17.36
C ILE A 225 5.21 4.82 -17.69
N PHE A 226 5.79 3.82 -17.05
CA PHE A 226 5.26 2.46 -16.95
C PHE A 226 4.78 2.22 -15.53
N MET A 227 3.52 1.84 -15.36
CA MET A 227 2.85 1.82 -14.07
C MET A 227 2.16 0.49 -13.82
N VAL A 228 2.51 -0.12 -12.69
CA VAL A 228 1.88 -1.34 -12.18
C VAL A 228 1.13 -1.00 -10.91
N SER A 229 -0.17 -1.29 -10.90
CA SER A 229 -1.07 -1.03 -9.77
C SER A 229 -1.62 -2.36 -9.26
N LEU A 230 -1.41 -2.64 -7.97
CA LEU A 230 -1.81 -3.88 -7.33
C LEU A 230 -2.91 -3.61 -6.31
N GLY A 231 -4.06 -4.23 -6.51
CA GLY A 231 -5.16 -4.24 -5.57
C GLY A 231 -5.00 -5.26 -4.46
N THR A 232 -5.88 -5.20 -3.46
CA THR A 232 -5.97 -6.17 -2.35
C THR A 232 -7.23 -7.03 -2.44
N GLY A 233 -7.79 -7.18 -3.63
CA GLY A 233 -9.02 -7.92 -3.89
C GLY A 233 -10.27 -7.07 -3.71
N SER A 234 -11.26 -7.33 -4.57
CA SER A 234 -12.57 -6.65 -4.57
C SER A 234 -13.62 -7.45 -3.82
N ILE A 235 -14.42 -6.77 -3.00
CA ILE A 235 -15.57 -7.37 -2.32
C ILE A 235 -16.72 -7.45 -3.33
N GLU A 236 -17.02 -8.64 -3.82
CA GLU A 236 -18.08 -8.84 -4.82
C GLU A 236 -19.50 -8.94 -4.22
N LYS A 237 -19.64 -8.85 -2.90
CA LYS A 237 -20.95 -8.98 -2.24
C LYS A 237 -21.75 -7.68 -2.42
N PRO A 238 -22.90 -7.71 -3.12
CA PRO A 238 -23.71 -6.52 -3.29
C PRO A 238 -24.45 -6.17 -1.99
N TYR A 239 -24.56 -4.87 -1.71
CA TYR A 239 -25.51 -4.36 -0.72
C TYR A 239 -26.90 -4.23 -1.38
N LEU A 240 -27.80 -5.16 -1.06
CA LEU A 240 -29.14 -5.23 -1.67
C LEU A 240 -30.09 -4.16 -1.12
N TYR A 241 -30.93 -3.61 -2.01
CA TYR A 241 -31.90 -2.55 -1.69
C TYR A 241 -32.77 -2.87 -0.48
N ASP A 242 -33.36 -4.06 -0.42
CA ASP A 242 -34.29 -4.42 0.66
C ASP A 242 -33.65 -4.47 2.03
N SER A 243 -32.34 -4.69 2.11
CA SER A 243 -31.59 -4.57 3.36
C SER A 243 -31.19 -3.12 3.62
N ALA A 244 -30.65 -2.43 2.60
CA ALA A 244 -30.03 -1.11 2.74
C ALA A 244 -31.03 0.04 2.96
N LYS A 245 -32.26 -0.07 2.45
CA LYS A 245 -33.27 1.01 2.53
C LYS A 245 -33.66 1.39 3.96
N ASP A 246 -33.57 0.44 4.89
CA ASP A 246 -33.96 0.60 6.30
C ASP A 246 -32.75 0.68 7.24
N TRP A 247 -31.52 0.85 6.70
CA TRP A 247 -30.32 0.97 7.53
C TRP A 247 -30.28 2.29 8.30
N GLY A 248 -30.04 2.18 9.60
CA GLY A 248 -29.68 3.30 10.47
C GLY A 248 -28.18 3.60 10.45
N VAL A 249 -27.78 4.61 11.23
CA VAL A 249 -26.40 5.10 11.29
C VAL A 249 -25.38 3.98 11.51
N THR A 250 -25.63 3.08 12.47
CA THR A 250 -24.70 2.01 12.83
C THR A 250 -24.57 0.95 11.73
N GLN A 251 -25.65 0.66 11.01
CA GLN A 251 -25.62 -0.27 9.88
C GLN A 251 -24.87 0.31 8.66
N TRP A 252 -24.85 1.64 8.50
CA TRP A 252 -24.14 2.30 7.40
C TRP A 252 -22.62 2.44 7.60
N ILE A 253 -22.09 2.35 8.83
CA ILE A 253 -20.66 2.62 9.10
C ILE A 253 -19.73 1.74 8.24
N LYS A 254 -19.89 0.41 8.31
CA LYS A 254 -19.02 -0.51 7.55
C LYS A 254 -19.24 -0.42 6.03
N PRO A 255 -20.49 -0.44 5.51
CA PRO A 255 -20.75 -0.28 4.08
C PRO A 255 -20.20 1.02 3.50
N LEU A 256 -20.29 2.16 4.22
CA LEU A 256 -19.75 3.42 3.72
C LEU A 256 -18.23 3.38 3.58
N VAL A 257 -17.52 2.83 4.57
CA VAL A 257 -16.05 2.67 4.49
C VAL A 257 -15.68 1.80 3.29
N ASP A 258 -16.35 0.67 3.12
CA ASP A 258 -16.13 -0.25 2.01
C ASP A 258 -16.44 0.40 0.64
N ILE A 259 -17.57 1.09 0.50
CA ILE A 259 -17.96 1.82 -0.72
C ILE A 259 -16.96 2.93 -1.05
N MET A 260 -16.50 3.70 -0.06
CA MET A 260 -15.49 4.74 -0.28
C MET A 260 -14.18 4.14 -0.78
N MET A 261 -13.73 3.03 -0.20
CA MET A 261 -12.50 2.36 -0.62
C MET A 261 -12.63 1.76 -2.03
N SER A 262 -13.65 0.92 -2.27
CA SER A 262 -13.88 0.27 -3.58
C SER A 262 -14.17 1.28 -4.69
N GLY A 263 -15.07 2.23 -4.45
CA GLY A 263 -15.41 3.28 -5.42
C GLY A 263 -14.20 4.17 -5.76
N SER A 264 -13.32 4.45 -4.79
CA SER A 264 -12.06 5.16 -5.07
C SER A 264 -11.13 4.34 -5.96
N SER A 265 -10.98 3.03 -5.71
CA SER A 265 -10.12 2.16 -6.52
C SER A 265 -10.63 2.02 -7.95
N GLU A 266 -11.93 1.82 -8.16
CA GLU A 266 -12.57 1.73 -9.48
C GLU A 266 -12.46 3.03 -10.28
N THR A 267 -12.75 4.16 -9.64
CA THR A 267 -12.70 5.48 -10.30
C THR A 267 -11.27 5.82 -10.73
N ILE A 268 -10.27 5.51 -9.91
CA ILE A 268 -8.86 5.77 -10.21
C ILE A 268 -8.34 4.88 -11.34
N ASP A 269 -8.73 3.59 -11.36
CA ASP A 269 -8.41 2.69 -12.47
C ASP A 269 -9.04 3.17 -13.79
N PHE A 270 -10.31 3.59 -13.76
CA PHE A 270 -10.98 4.21 -14.91
C PHE A 270 -10.22 5.45 -15.41
N GLN A 271 -9.85 6.37 -14.51
CA GLN A 271 -9.14 7.60 -14.87
C GLN A 271 -7.78 7.33 -15.51
N LEU A 272 -6.98 6.42 -14.92
CA LEU A 272 -5.65 6.11 -15.44
C LEU A 272 -5.72 5.37 -16.78
N LYS A 273 -6.67 4.45 -16.97
CA LYS A 273 -6.91 3.82 -18.27
C LYS A 273 -7.12 4.87 -19.36
N HIS A 274 -7.99 5.86 -19.13
CA HIS A 274 -8.26 6.92 -20.10
C HIS A 274 -7.06 7.85 -20.31
N ILE A 275 -6.29 8.17 -19.26
CA ILE A 275 -5.09 9.00 -19.38
C ILE A 275 -4.06 8.31 -20.28
N PHE A 276 -3.78 7.02 -20.06
CA PHE A 276 -2.79 6.28 -20.85
C PHE A 276 -3.26 5.96 -22.27
N ASP A 277 -4.55 5.65 -22.44
CA ASP A 277 -5.17 5.44 -23.75
C ASP A 277 -5.16 6.72 -24.60
N SER A 278 -5.42 7.89 -24.01
CA SER A 278 -5.37 9.19 -24.71
C SER A 278 -3.99 9.59 -25.24
N GLU A 279 -2.94 8.88 -24.81
CA GLU A 279 -1.57 9.04 -25.26
C GLU A 279 -1.09 7.85 -26.10
N ASP A 280 -2.01 7.01 -26.60
CA ASP A 280 -1.73 5.82 -27.42
C ASP A 280 -0.79 4.80 -26.74
N VAL A 281 -0.79 4.76 -25.41
CA VAL A 281 0.06 3.84 -24.61
C VAL A 281 -0.75 3.05 -23.56
N PRO A 282 -1.89 2.44 -23.91
CA PRO A 282 -2.78 1.77 -22.93
C PRO A 282 -2.06 0.66 -22.15
N ASN A 283 -1.10 -0.04 -22.78
CA ASN A 283 -0.34 -1.12 -22.15
C ASN A 283 0.70 -0.65 -21.12
N GLN A 284 0.94 0.67 -20.99
CA GLN A 284 1.85 1.22 -20.00
C GLN A 284 1.22 1.37 -18.61
N TYR A 285 -0.10 1.26 -18.47
CA TYR A 285 -0.78 1.15 -17.17
C TYR A 285 -1.37 -0.25 -17.02
N THR A 286 -0.95 -0.95 -15.98
CA THR A 286 -1.42 -2.31 -15.68
C THR A 286 -2.00 -2.36 -14.28
N ARG A 287 -3.31 -2.57 -14.18
CA ARG A 287 -3.99 -2.95 -12.93
C ARG A 287 -4.05 -4.46 -12.79
N ILE A 288 -3.65 -4.97 -11.63
CA ILE A 288 -3.84 -6.35 -11.20
C ILE A 288 -4.73 -6.33 -9.97
N GLU A 289 -5.95 -6.84 -10.11
CA GLU A 289 -6.86 -7.08 -9.00
C GLU A 289 -6.90 -8.59 -8.74
N PRO A 290 -6.31 -9.07 -7.63
CA PRO A 290 -6.32 -10.49 -7.30
C PRO A 290 -7.71 -10.96 -6.85
N SER A 291 -8.06 -12.20 -7.18
CA SER A 291 -9.26 -12.82 -6.60
C SER A 291 -8.98 -13.21 -5.15
N MET A 292 -9.98 -13.03 -4.28
CA MET A 292 -9.93 -13.52 -2.90
C MET A 292 -10.24 -15.02 -2.79
N GLY A 293 -10.75 -15.66 -3.84
CA GLY A 293 -11.10 -17.08 -3.81
C GLY A 293 -12.05 -17.41 -2.65
N SER A 294 -11.67 -18.38 -1.81
CA SER A 294 -12.42 -18.77 -0.62
C SER A 294 -12.00 -18.03 0.66
N SER A 295 -11.15 -17.00 0.56
CA SER A 295 -10.73 -16.24 1.73
C SER A 295 -11.88 -15.41 2.29
N ASP A 296 -11.78 -15.11 3.58
CA ASP A 296 -12.58 -14.08 4.21
C ASP A 296 -12.30 -12.72 3.54
N GLN A 297 -13.35 -11.92 3.44
CA GLN A 297 -13.34 -10.59 2.83
C GLN A 297 -13.00 -9.50 3.85
N ASP A 298 -13.12 -9.81 5.14
CA ASP A 298 -12.82 -8.90 6.23
C ASP A 298 -11.32 -8.57 6.32
N MET A 299 -11.00 -7.28 6.44
CA MET A 299 -9.62 -6.76 6.40
C MET A 299 -8.76 -7.11 7.61
N ASP A 300 -9.34 -7.69 8.65
CA ASP A 300 -8.68 -8.06 9.91
C ASP A 300 -8.94 -9.51 10.33
N SER A 301 -9.42 -10.34 9.39
CA SER A 301 -9.62 -11.77 9.61
C SER A 301 -8.26 -12.49 9.60
N VAL A 302 -7.64 -12.61 10.77
CA VAL A 302 -6.29 -13.18 10.94
C VAL A 302 -6.26 -14.62 11.44
N SER A 303 -7.36 -15.36 11.28
CA SER A 303 -7.33 -16.80 11.58
C SER A 303 -6.30 -17.50 10.70
N GLU A 304 -5.58 -18.48 11.23
CA GLU A 304 -4.59 -19.27 10.47
C GLU A 304 -5.17 -19.81 9.15
N LEU A 305 -6.44 -20.25 9.19
CA LEU A 305 -7.18 -20.69 8.00
C LEU A 305 -7.33 -19.57 6.97
N ASN A 306 -7.67 -18.35 7.38
CA ASN A 306 -7.80 -17.23 6.46
C ASN A 306 -6.45 -16.75 5.93
N LEU A 307 -5.41 -16.70 6.77
CA LEU A 307 -4.06 -16.36 6.33
C LEU A 307 -3.57 -17.34 5.25
N HIS A 308 -3.83 -18.64 5.44
CA HIS A 308 -3.55 -19.66 4.44
C HIS A 308 -4.40 -19.48 3.18
N ALA A 309 -5.70 -19.19 3.30
CA ALA A 309 -6.59 -18.95 2.17
C ALA A 309 -6.15 -17.73 1.34
N LEU A 310 -5.79 -16.62 1.98
CA LEU A 310 -5.26 -15.42 1.32
C LEU A 310 -3.93 -15.70 0.61
N LYS A 311 -3.05 -16.48 1.23
CA LYS A 311 -1.78 -16.90 0.60
C LYS A 311 -2.06 -17.69 -0.68
N LEU A 312 -2.92 -18.71 -0.61
CA LEU A 312 -3.28 -19.54 -1.75
C LEU A 312 -4.00 -18.72 -2.85
N ALA A 313 -4.89 -17.82 -2.47
CA ALA A 313 -5.57 -16.93 -3.41
C ALA A 313 -4.60 -15.99 -4.12
N GLY A 314 -3.58 -15.49 -3.41
CA GLY A 314 -2.50 -14.69 -3.99
C GLY A 314 -1.63 -15.48 -4.96
N GLU A 315 -1.24 -16.71 -4.59
CA GLU A 315 -0.49 -17.63 -5.47
C GLU A 315 -1.29 -17.99 -6.74
N ASN A 316 -2.56 -18.32 -6.59
CA ASN A 316 -3.46 -18.59 -7.71
C ASN A 316 -3.63 -17.36 -8.61
N SER A 317 -3.75 -16.17 -8.02
CA SER A 317 -3.82 -14.92 -8.78
C SER A 317 -2.51 -14.64 -9.53
N ALA A 318 -1.36 -14.90 -8.91
CA ALA A 318 -0.06 -14.76 -9.56
C ALA A 318 0.08 -15.70 -10.78
N ASN A 319 -0.38 -16.95 -10.66
CA ASN A 319 -0.43 -17.90 -11.76
C ASN A 319 -1.43 -17.45 -12.86
N TYR A 320 -2.60 -16.97 -12.48
CA TYR A 320 -3.58 -16.45 -13.43
C TYR A 320 -3.04 -15.26 -14.25
N TYR A 321 -2.24 -14.40 -13.63
CA TYR A 321 -1.62 -13.25 -14.28
C TYR A 321 -0.20 -13.52 -14.80
N GLU A 322 0.23 -14.78 -14.93
CA GLU A 322 1.62 -15.14 -15.22
C GLU A 322 2.18 -14.44 -16.47
N ASP A 323 1.48 -14.52 -17.61
CA ASP A 323 1.90 -13.85 -18.85
C ASP A 323 2.07 -12.33 -18.67
N LYS A 324 1.19 -11.71 -17.89
CA LYS A 324 1.23 -10.28 -17.57
C LYS A 324 2.41 -9.96 -16.65
N LEU A 325 2.74 -10.84 -15.70
CA LEU A 325 3.94 -10.70 -14.85
C LEU A 325 5.23 -10.84 -15.66
N TYR A 326 5.30 -11.76 -16.62
CA TYR A 326 6.42 -11.85 -17.56
C TYR A 326 6.56 -10.59 -18.40
N PHE A 327 5.45 -10.03 -18.91
CA PHE A 327 5.46 -8.75 -19.62
C PHE A 327 5.96 -7.59 -18.74
N ILE A 328 5.51 -7.52 -17.48
CA ILE A 328 5.97 -6.52 -16.51
C ILE A 328 7.48 -6.67 -16.29
N ALA A 329 7.97 -7.88 -16.03
CA ALA A 329 9.38 -8.15 -15.84
C ALA A 329 10.21 -7.70 -17.06
N ASP A 330 9.73 -7.95 -18.28
CA ASP A 330 10.38 -7.45 -19.50
C ASP A 330 10.48 -5.92 -19.53
N GLN A 331 9.43 -5.20 -19.14
CA GLN A 331 9.50 -3.72 -19.06
C GLN A 331 10.47 -3.22 -17.99
N LEU A 332 10.53 -3.92 -16.85
CA LEU A 332 11.44 -3.60 -15.75
C LEU A 332 12.91 -3.87 -16.12
N LEU A 333 13.17 -4.88 -16.94
CA LEU A 333 14.52 -5.28 -17.35
C LEU A 333 15.05 -4.57 -18.59
N LYS A 334 14.21 -3.86 -19.35
CA LYS A 334 14.69 -2.99 -20.43
C LYS A 334 15.73 -2.03 -19.89
N SER A 335 16.96 -2.05 -20.40
CA SER A 335 17.94 -1.03 -20.03
C SER A 335 17.37 0.34 -20.37
N GLU A 336 17.57 1.33 -19.50
CA GLU A 336 17.48 2.71 -19.95
C GLU A 336 18.55 2.82 -21.04
N LYS A 337 18.13 2.88 -22.31
CA LYS A 337 19.03 3.38 -23.35
C LYS A 337 19.39 4.78 -22.88
N THR A 338 20.59 4.89 -22.34
CA THR A 338 21.25 6.13 -21.97
C THR A 338 21.06 7.11 -23.12
N ALA A 339 20.28 8.15 -22.86
CA ALA A 339 20.17 9.31 -23.73
C ALA A 339 21.33 10.26 -23.44
#